data_AF-R5VG60-F1
#
_entry.id   AF-R5VG60-F1
#
_cell.length_a   1.000
_cell.length_b   1.000
_cell.length_c   1.000
_cell.angle_alpha   90.00
_cell.angle_beta   90.00
_cell.angle_gamma   90.00
#
_symmetry.space_group_name_H-M   'P 1'
#
loop_
_entity.id
_entity.type
_entity.pdbx_description
1 polymer ?
#
loop_
_entity_poly.entity_id
_entity_poly.type
_entity_poly.pdbx_seq_one_letter_code
_entity_poly.pdbx_strand_id
1 'polypeptide(L)'
;MMDNGQQLEYFPLELKLNLTGSSYVKTAGARMAKYEVDRTSHSDGRQPDNDIVLFRYADALLMKSEAKVRNGEDGSLELNEVRGRVGMPYREATLENILKERLLELVWEGWRRQDMVRFGVYHKSYDQRVQLADEKNGYTTVFPIPQKSIDLNPKLKQNVGYK
;
A
#
# COMPACT_ATOMS: atom_id res chain seq x y z
N MET A 1 6.56 -5.07 28.46
CA MET A 1 5.73 -4.46 29.52
C MET A 1 5.24 -3.12 28.99
N MET A 2 4.01 -2.73 29.31
CA MET A 2 3.54 -1.35 29.12
C MET A 2 4.23 -0.43 30.12
N ASP A 3 4.24 0.89 29.89
CA ASP A 3 4.87 1.88 30.80
C ASP A 3 4.27 1.85 32.22
N ASN A 4 3.07 1.30 32.38
CA ASN A 4 2.38 1.11 33.66
C ASN A 4 2.72 -0.23 34.36
N GLY A 5 3.72 -0.97 33.88
CA GLY A 5 4.14 -2.26 34.45
C GLY A 5 3.23 -3.44 34.12
N GLN A 6 2.12 -3.23 33.39
CA GLN A 6 1.25 -4.32 32.95
C GLN A 6 1.88 -5.10 31.77
N GLN A 7 1.47 -6.36 31.62
CA GLN A 7 1.83 -7.15 30.45
C GLN A 7 1.32 -6.48 29.18
N LEU A 8 2.15 -6.47 28.13
CA LEU A 8 1.76 -5.93 26.83
C LEU A 8 0.82 -6.95 26.18
N GLU A 9 -0.46 -6.62 26.09
CA GLU A 9 -1.46 -7.37 25.34
C GLU A 9 -1.73 -6.66 24.01
N TYR A 10 -1.76 -7.42 22.92
CA TYR A 10 -1.82 -6.88 21.57
C TYR A 10 -3.22 -7.07 20.97
N PHE A 11 -3.78 -5.99 20.44
CA PHE A 11 -5.16 -5.93 19.93
C PHE A 11 -5.17 -5.59 18.44
N PRO A 12 -4.84 -6.55 17.56
CA PRO A 12 -4.68 -6.28 16.13
C PRO A 12 -5.95 -5.77 15.44
N LEU A 13 -7.13 -6.06 16.02
CA LEU A 13 -8.43 -5.68 15.47
C LEU A 13 -8.97 -4.33 15.98
N GLU A 14 -8.35 -3.72 16.99
CA GLU A 14 -8.74 -2.40 17.52
C GLU A 14 -8.22 -1.23 16.65
N LEU A 15 -8.28 -1.39 15.33
CA LEU A 15 -7.78 -0.43 14.36
C LEU A 15 -8.71 0.79 14.27
N LYS A 16 -8.16 2.01 14.28
CA LYS A 16 -8.89 3.26 14.01
C LYS A 16 -7.98 4.23 13.24
N LEU A 17 -8.57 5.07 12.38
CA LEU A 17 -7.83 6.12 11.65
C LEU A 17 -7.16 7.12 12.60
N ASN A 18 -7.83 7.42 13.71
CA ASN A 18 -7.30 8.26 14.78
C ASN A 18 -7.41 7.49 16.10
N LEU A 19 -6.26 7.17 16.68
CA LEU A 19 -6.16 6.52 17.98
C LEU A 19 -5.96 7.52 19.12
N THR A 20 -5.92 8.83 18.87
CA THR A 20 -5.71 9.85 19.91
C THR A 20 -6.72 9.68 21.05
N GLY A 21 -6.21 9.50 22.28
CA GLY A 21 -7.03 9.25 23.48
C GLY A 21 -7.52 7.80 23.67
N SER A 22 -7.22 6.88 22.74
CA SER A 22 -7.54 5.46 22.87
C SER A 22 -6.62 4.76 23.87
N SER A 23 -7.14 3.81 24.65
CA SER A 23 -6.32 2.88 25.44
C SER A 23 -5.43 1.99 24.57
N TYR A 24 -5.78 1.83 23.29
CA TYR A 24 -5.08 0.96 22.34
C TYR A 24 -4.02 1.67 21.47
N VAL A 25 -3.65 2.93 21.76
CA VAL A 25 -2.65 3.68 20.96
C VAL A 25 -1.38 2.86 20.70
N LYS A 26 -0.89 2.13 21.70
CA LYS A 26 0.34 1.33 21.59
C LYS A 26 0.11 -0.10 21.10
N THR A 27 -1.12 -0.62 21.17
CA THR A 27 -1.44 -2.05 21.02
C THR A 27 -2.38 -2.37 19.87
N ALA A 28 -3.00 -1.36 19.25
CA ALA A 28 -3.88 -1.51 18.10
C ALA A 28 -3.13 -1.75 16.78
N GLY A 29 -3.74 -2.58 15.92
CA GLY A 29 -3.39 -2.74 14.52
C GLY A 29 -2.10 -3.52 14.26
N ALA A 30 -2.05 -4.29 13.17
CA ALA A 30 -0.89 -5.10 12.75
C ALA A 30 0.43 -4.29 12.72
N ARG A 31 1.51 -4.88 13.24
CA ARG A 31 2.88 -4.32 13.13
C ARG A 31 3.57 -4.93 11.93
N MET A 32 4.18 -4.08 11.13
CA MET A 32 4.94 -4.53 9.97
C MET A 32 6.25 -5.17 10.42
N ALA A 33 6.54 -6.35 9.88
CA ALA A 33 7.78 -7.10 10.11
C ALA A 33 8.46 -7.51 8.79
N LYS A 34 8.17 -6.78 7.71
CA LYS A 34 8.66 -7.08 6.35
C LYS A 34 10.15 -6.78 6.19
N TYR A 35 10.59 -5.62 6.65
CA TYR A 35 12.01 -5.29 6.75
C TYR A 35 12.47 -5.62 8.16
N GLU A 36 13.55 -6.40 8.27
CA GLU A 36 14.09 -6.80 9.55
C GLU A 36 14.58 -5.59 10.36
N VAL A 37 14.45 -5.64 11.68
CA VAL A 37 15.01 -4.58 12.52
C VAL A 37 16.53 -4.77 12.58
N ASP A 38 17.27 -3.78 12.09
CA ASP A 38 18.73 -3.73 12.25
C ASP A 38 19.08 -3.57 13.74
N ARG A 39 19.54 -4.67 14.35
CA ARG A 39 19.92 -4.73 15.77
C ARG A 39 21.27 -4.06 16.04
N THR A 40 22.03 -3.76 15.00
CA THR A 40 23.34 -3.11 15.09
C THR A 40 23.26 -1.62 14.77
N SER A 41 22.08 -1.13 14.39
CA SER A 41 21.83 0.28 14.06
C SER A 41 22.26 1.23 15.17
N HIS A 42 22.99 2.28 14.77
CA HIS A 42 23.40 3.35 15.67
C HIS A 42 22.26 4.35 15.94
N SER A 43 22.50 5.24 16.92
CA SER A 43 21.57 6.34 17.24
C SER A 43 20.15 5.89 17.59
N ASP A 44 20.01 4.82 18.39
CA ASP A 44 18.72 4.29 18.84
C ASP A 44 17.81 3.85 17.68
N GLY A 45 18.38 3.13 16.70
CA GLY A 45 17.64 2.59 15.55
C GLY A 45 17.34 3.59 14.44
N ARG A 46 17.91 4.81 14.48
CA ARG A 46 17.65 5.88 13.50
C ARG A 46 18.48 5.77 12.23
N GLN A 47 19.52 4.94 12.24
CA GLN A 47 20.42 4.73 11.11
C GLN A 47 20.46 3.23 10.80
N PRO A 48 19.36 2.64 10.28
CA PRO A 48 19.37 1.25 9.86
C PRO A 48 20.10 1.11 8.52
N ASP A 49 20.92 0.07 8.40
CA ASP A 49 21.69 -0.23 7.17
C ASP A 49 20.88 -1.03 6.12
N ASN A 50 19.58 -1.21 6.34
CA ASN A 50 18.72 -1.97 5.43
C ASN A 50 18.55 -1.25 4.09
N ASP A 51 18.77 -1.99 3.00
CA ASP A 51 18.45 -1.53 1.66
C ASP A 51 16.94 -1.50 1.40
N ILE A 52 16.48 -0.43 0.74
CA ILE A 52 15.12 -0.33 0.22
C ILE A 52 15.06 -0.94 -1.18
N VAL A 53 14.27 -1.99 -1.33
CA VAL A 53 14.02 -2.64 -2.61
C VAL A 53 13.06 -1.78 -3.44
N LEU A 54 13.60 -0.91 -4.30
CA LEU A 54 12.80 -0.08 -5.21
C LEU A 54 12.26 -0.87 -6.42
N PHE A 55 13.08 -1.78 -6.94
CA PHE A 55 12.73 -2.64 -8.07
C PHE A 55 13.08 -4.08 -7.73
N ARG A 56 12.22 -5.01 -8.14
CA ARG A 56 12.45 -6.44 -7.95
C ARG A 56 11.71 -7.28 -8.98
N TYR A 57 12.23 -8.48 -9.17
CA TYR A 57 11.76 -9.38 -10.21
C TYR A 57 10.28 -9.77 -10.09
N ALA A 58 9.79 -10.00 -8.88
CA ALA A 58 8.38 -10.37 -8.69
C ALA A 58 7.40 -9.23 -9.04
N ASP A 59 7.81 -7.95 -9.00
CA ASP A 59 6.98 -6.88 -9.57
C ASP A 59 6.88 -7.01 -11.10
N ALA A 60 8.00 -7.29 -11.77
CA ALA A 60 8.03 -7.51 -13.22
C ALA A 60 7.17 -8.71 -13.64
N LEU A 61 7.20 -9.81 -12.89
CA LEU A 61 6.34 -10.98 -13.11
C LEU A 61 4.85 -10.60 -12.98
N LEU A 62 4.47 -9.89 -11.92
CA LEU A 62 3.08 -9.48 -11.72
C LEU A 62 2.61 -8.47 -12.76
N MET A 63 3.48 -7.56 -13.23
CA MET A 63 3.18 -6.66 -14.35
C MET A 63 2.96 -7.45 -15.65
N LYS A 64 3.80 -8.46 -15.93
CA LYS A 64 3.64 -9.32 -17.11
C LYS A 64 2.35 -10.15 -17.04
N SER A 65 2.03 -10.72 -15.87
CA SER A 65 0.77 -11.43 -15.62
C SER A 65 -0.43 -10.53 -15.92
N GLU A 66 -0.41 -9.29 -15.42
CA GLU A 66 -1.49 -8.34 -15.67
C GLU A 66 -1.63 -7.94 -17.14
N ALA A 67 -0.51 -7.67 -17.81
CA ALA A 67 -0.52 -7.32 -19.23
C ALA A 67 -1.14 -8.44 -20.09
N LYS A 68 -0.76 -9.69 -19.83
CA LYS A 68 -1.35 -10.86 -20.49
C LYS A 68 -2.86 -10.95 -20.28
N VAL A 69 -3.32 -10.88 -19.03
CA VAL A 69 -4.76 -10.94 -18.72
C VAL A 69 -5.54 -9.81 -19.39
N ARG A 70 -4.97 -8.59 -19.45
CA ARG A 70 -5.60 -7.47 -20.17
C ARG A 70 -5.63 -7.67 -21.69
N ASN A 71 -4.69 -8.43 -22.24
CA ASN A 71 -4.67 -8.83 -23.65
C ASN A 71 -5.57 -10.03 -23.97
N GLY A 72 -6.26 -10.61 -22.99
CA GLY A 72 -7.06 -11.82 -23.16
C GLY A 72 -6.23 -13.11 -23.22
N GLU A 73 -4.98 -13.06 -22.76
CA GLU A 73 -4.08 -14.20 -22.63
C GLU A 73 -4.07 -14.75 -21.19
N ASP A 74 -3.51 -15.95 -21.00
CA ASP A 74 -3.33 -16.54 -19.67
C ASP A 74 -2.05 -16.01 -18.98
N GLY A 75 -2.25 -15.22 -17.92
CA GLY A 75 -1.19 -14.71 -17.04
C GLY A 75 -0.87 -15.60 -15.83
N SER A 76 -1.44 -16.80 -15.74
CA SER A 76 -1.36 -17.65 -14.53
C SER A 76 0.05 -18.14 -14.25
N LEU A 77 0.88 -18.34 -15.27
CA LEU A 77 2.27 -18.77 -15.08
C LEU A 77 3.04 -17.77 -14.21
N GLU A 78 3.10 -16.50 -14.61
CA GLU A 78 3.84 -15.47 -13.88
C GLU A 78 3.27 -15.20 -12.47
N LEU A 79 1.94 -15.25 -12.32
CA LEU A 79 1.29 -15.12 -11.02
C LEU A 79 1.73 -16.25 -10.07
N ASN A 80 1.77 -17.48 -10.57
CA ASN A 80 2.09 -18.65 -9.76
C ASN A 80 3.59 -18.84 -9.54
N GLU A 81 4.47 -18.24 -10.34
CA GLU A 81 5.90 -18.15 -9.99
C GLU A 81 6.10 -17.37 -8.68
N VAL A 82 5.38 -16.26 -8.50
CA VAL A 82 5.44 -15.47 -7.26
C VAL A 82 4.84 -16.24 -6.08
N ARG A 83 3.66 -16.84 -6.27
CA ARG A 83 2.95 -17.60 -5.22
C ARG A 83 3.70 -18.87 -4.83
N GLY A 84 4.24 -19.58 -5.80
CA GLY A 84 4.97 -20.83 -5.62
C GLY A 84 6.25 -20.65 -4.79
N ARG A 85 6.94 -19.50 -4.94
CA ARG A 85 8.12 -19.15 -4.14
C ARG A 85 7.88 -19.23 -2.63
N VAL A 86 6.66 -18.94 -2.18
CA VAL A 86 6.27 -18.92 -0.75
C VAL A 86 5.30 -20.07 -0.39
N GLY A 87 5.22 -21.10 -1.23
CA GLY A 87 4.39 -22.29 -0.98
C GLY A 87 2.88 -22.04 -1.05
N MET A 88 2.43 -20.94 -1.68
CA MET A 88 1.01 -20.68 -1.85
C MET A 88 0.42 -21.53 -2.97
N PRO A 89 -0.85 -21.98 -2.83
CA PRO A 89 -1.47 -22.84 -3.83
C PRO A 89 -1.68 -22.11 -5.16
N TYR A 90 -1.78 -22.90 -6.23
CA TYR A 90 -2.09 -22.41 -7.56
C TYR A 90 -3.34 -21.52 -7.55
N ARG A 91 -3.31 -20.45 -8.35
CA ARG A 91 -4.43 -19.54 -8.54
C ARG A 91 -4.47 -19.05 -9.99
N GLU A 92 -5.65 -19.06 -10.59
CA GLU A 92 -5.85 -18.51 -11.93
C GLU A 92 -5.60 -16.98 -11.94
N ALA A 93 -4.96 -16.49 -12.99
CA ALA A 93 -4.74 -15.07 -13.19
C ALA A 93 -6.01 -14.36 -13.69
N THR A 94 -6.73 -13.76 -12.75
CA THR A 94 -7.75 -12.73 -13.04
C THR A 94 -7.23 -11.37 -12.58
N LEU A 95 -7.77 -10.27 -13.12
CA LEU A 95 -7.40 -8.92 -12.67
C LEU A 95 -7.59 -8.74 -11.15
N GLU A 96 -8.67 -9.30 -10.60
CA GLU A 96 -8.90 -9.26 -9.15
C GLU A 96 -7.84 -10.04 -8.38
N ASN A 97 -7.50 -11.25 -8.84
CA ASN A 97 -6.49 -12.09 -8.20
C ASN A 97 -5.11 -11.44 -8.25
N ILE A 98 -4.74 -10.82 -9.38
CA ILE A 98 -3.48 -10.12 -9.55
C ILE A 98 -3.42 -8.89 -8.64
N LEU A 99 -4.48 -8.08 -8.56
CA LEU A 99 -4.51 -6.91 -7.66
C LEU A 99 -4.38 -7.32 -6.19
N LYS A 100 -4.99 -8.45 -5.81
CA LYS A 100 -4.84 -9.04 -4.46
C LYS A 100 -3.42 -9.56 -4.24
N GLU A 101 -2.80 -10.20 -5.22
CA GLU A 101 -1.43 -10.67 -5.09
C GLU A 101 -0.43 -9.52 -5.00
N ARG A 102 -0.60 -8.47 -5.82
CA ARG A 102 0.21 -7.25 -5.75
C ARG A 102 0.11 -6.58 -4.37
N LEU A 103 -1.07 -6.58 -3.74
CA LEU A 103 -1.21 -6.10 -2.36
C LEU A 103 -0.31 -6.90 -1.40
N LEU A 104 -0.39 -8.22 -1.44
CA LEU A 104 0.32 -9.08 -0.49
C LEU A 104 1.83 -9.04 -0.72
N GLU A 105 2.24 -9.17 -1.98
CA GLU A 105 3.62 -9.25 -2.39
C GLU A 105 4.33 -7.91 -2.14
N LEU A 106 3.74 -6.78 -2.56
CA LEU A 106 4.36 -5.44 -2.57
C LEU A 106 3.91 -4.54 -1.40
N VAL A 107 3.29 -5.10 -0.36
CA VAL A 107 2.90 -4.32 0.83
C VAL A 107 4.14 -3.60 1.39
N TRP A 108 4.00 -2.34 1.80
CA TRP A 108 5.11 -1.52 2.32
C TRP A 108 6.24 -1.16 1.34
N GLU A 109 6.05 -1.33 0.02
CA GLU A 109 7.05 -0.97 -1.01
C GLU A 109 6.61 0.21 -1.90
N GLY A 110 5.57 0.96 -1.54
CA GLY A 110 5.17 2.18 -2.27
C GLY A 110 4.30 1.98 -3.54
N TRP A 111 3.89 0.74 -3.83
CA TRP A 111 3.14 0.41 -5.06
C TRP A 111 1.61 0.56 -4.94
N ARG A 112 1.06 0.39 -3.74
CA ARG A 112 -0.39 0.18 -3.55
C ARG A 112 -1.27 1.26 -4.17
N ARG A 113 -0.89 2.55 -4.05
CA ARG A 113 -1.64 3.66 -4.64
C ARG A 113 -1.69 3.54 -6.17
N GLN A 114 -0.53 3.32 -6.79
CA GLN A 114 -0.40 3.27 -8.25
C GLN A 114 -1.21 2.12 -8.83
N ASP A 115 -1.17 0.95 -8.18
CA ASP A 115 -1.97 -0.20 -8.56
C ASP A 115 -3.47 0.09 -8.45
N MET A 116 -3.93 0.64 -7.33
CA MET A 116 -5.36 0.96 -7.17
C MET A 116 -5.85 1.99 -8.21
N VAL A 117 -5.02 2.96 -8.59
CA VAL A 117 -5.36 3.94 -9.63
C VAL A 117 -5.49 3.25 -10.99
N ARG A 118 -4.52 2.41 -11.37
CA ARG A 118 -4.50 1.68 -12.65
C ARG A 118 -5.61 0.64 -12.78
N PHE A 119 -6.06 0.07 -11.67
CA PHE A 119 -7.22 -0.81 -11.60
C PHE A 119 -8.56 -0.05 -11.47
N GLY A 120 -8.54 1.28 -11.38
CA GLY A 120 -9.76 2.09 -11.28
C GLY A 120 -10.52 1.87 -9.97
N VAL A 121 -9.85 1.45 -8.90
CA VAL A 121 -10.47 1.17 -7.60
C VAL A 121 -10.03 2.13 -6.49
N TYR A 122 -9.07 3.03 -6.75
CA TYR A 122 -8.54 3.96 -5.75
C TYR A 122 -9.61 4.82 -5.06
N HIS A 123 -10.62 5.26 -5.82
CA HIS A 123 -11.70 6.10 -5.32
C HIS A 123 -12.72 5.34 -4.45
N LYS A 124 -12.76 4.00 -4.53
CA LYS A 124 -13.74 3.19 -3.80
C LYS A 124 -13.39 3.14 -2.31
N SER A 125 -14.38 2.93 -1.44
CA SER A 125 -14.13 2.65 -0.03
C SER A 125 -13.32 1.37 0.14
N TYR A 126 -12.39 1.36 1.09
CA TYR A 126 -11.64 0.17 1.51
C TYR A 126 -11.18 0.32 2.96
N ASP A 127 -11.19 -0.77 3.71
CA ASP A 127 -10.84 -0.82 5.13
C ASP A 127 -11.53 0.30 5.93
N GLN A 128 -10.74 1.30 6.38
CA GLN A 128 -11.23 2.44 7.16
C GLN A 128 -11.44 3.71 6.32
N ARG A 129 -11.06 3.69 5.05
CA ARG A 129 -11.22 4.83 4.16
C ARG A 129 -12.64 4.84 3.59
N VAL A 130 -13.40 5.85 3.98
CA VAL A 130 -14.67 6.20 3.34
C VAL A 130 -14.40 6.94 2.04
N GLN A 131 -15.17 6.64 1.00
CA GLN A 131 -15.13 7.40 -0.25
C GLN A 131 -15.57 8.85 0.01
N LEU A 132 -14.79 9.82 -0.48
CA LEU A 132 -15.14 11.24 -0.33
C LEU A 132 -16.35 11.60 -1.21
N ALA A 133 -17.06 12.66 -0.83
CA ALA A 133 -18.09 13.24 -1.69
C ALA A 133 -17.47 13.62 -3.06
N ASP A 134 -18.19 13.32 -4.15
CA ASP A 134 -17.79 13.57 -5.54
C ASP A 134 -16.54 12.83 -6.05
N GLU A 135 -15.93 11.96 -5.24
CA GLU A 135 -14.74 11.20 -5.62
C GLU A 135 -15.01 10.09 -6.64
N LYS A 136 -16.28 9.81 -6.94
CA LYS A 136 -16.67 8.80 -7.96
C LYS A 136 -16.08 9.08 -9.33
N ASN A 137 -15.81 10.35 -9.66
CA ASN A 137 -15.16 10.75 -10.91
C ASN A 137 -13.63 10.50 -10.90
N GLY A 138 -13.06 10.07 -9.77
CA GLY A 138 -11.63 9.79 -9.63
C GLY A 138 -10.73 11.03 -9.54
N TYR A 139 -11.24 12.22 -9.21
CA TYR A 139 -10.42 13.44 -9.15
C TYR A 139 -9.22 13.32 -8.19
N THR A 140 -9.30 12.45 -7.18
CA THR A 140 -8.24 12.17 -6.20
C THR A 140 -7.12 11.27 -6.72
N THR A 141 -7.26 10.71 -7.94
CA THR A 141 -6.21 9.90 -8.58
C THR A 141 -4.98 10.70 -8.96
N VAL A 142 -5.12 12.01 -9.16
CA VAL A 142 -4.02 12.96 -9.35
C VAL A 142 -3.96 13.88 -8.13
N PHE A 143 -2.77 14.11 -7.58
CA PHE A 143 -2.62 14.99 -6.41
C PHE A 143 -2.93 16.46 -6.75
N PRO A 144 -3.41 17.26 -5.79
CA PRO A 144 -3.54 18.70 -6.00
C PRO A 144 -2.17 19.33 -6.20
N ILE A 145 -2.11 20.37 -7.03
CA ILE A 145 -0.95 21.26 -7.06
C ILE A 145 -0.97 22.09 -5.77
N PRO A 146 0.14 22.16 -5.00
CA PRO A 146 0.20 22.96 -3.79
C PRO A 146 -0.17 24.43 -4.06
N GLN A 147 -1.02 25.02 -3.21
CA GLN A 147 -1.50 26.40 -3.41
C GLN A 147 -0.35 27.42 -3.54
N LYS A 148 0.69 27.27 -2.70
CA LYS A 148 1.89 28.11 -2.77
C LYS A 148 2.54 28.11 -4.15
N SER A 149 2.51 26.98 -4.87
CA SER A 149 3.06 26.88 -6.22
C SER A 149 2.20 27.64 -7.23
N ILE A 150 0.87 27.59 -7.10
CA ILE A 150 -0.08 28.35 -7.93
C ILE A 150 0.09 29.86 -7.67
N ASP A 151 0.20 30.26 -6.41
CA ASP A 151 0.38 31.66 -6.02
C ASP A 151 1.69 32.24 -6.59
N LEU A 152 2.76 31.45 -6.61
CA LEU A 152 4.06 31.84 -7.17
C LEU A 152 4.10 31.84 -8.70
N ASN A 153 3.35 30.94 -9.35
CA ASN A 153 3.32 30.82 -10.80
C ASN A 153 1.86 30.79 -11.30
N PRO A 154 1.29 31.97 -11.66
CA PRO A 154 -0.08 32.07 -12.15
C PRO A 154 -0.37 31.30 -13.44
N LYS A 155 0.65 30.77 -14.13
CA LYS A 155 0.47 29.89 -15.29
C LYS A 155 0.06 28.46 -14.90
N LEU A 156 0.29 28.05 -13.65
CA LEU A 156 -0.14 26.76 -13.14
C LEU A 156 -1.65 26.78 -12.92
N LYS A 157 -2.35 25.84 -13.56
CA LYS A 157 -3.78 25.61 -13.36
C LYS A 157 -3.96 24.40 -12.47
N GLN A 158 -4.84 24.51 -11.48
CA GLN A 158 -5.15 23.41 -10.57
C GLN A 158 -5.70 22.20 -11.33
N ASN A 159 -5.43 21.01 -10.81
CA ASN A 159 -6.01 19.77 -11.31
C ASN A 159 -7.54 19.75 -11.11
N VAL A 160 -8.25 19.15 -12.05
CA VAL A 160 -9.72 19.08 -12.04
C VAL A 160 -10.21 18.48 -10.72
N GLY A 161 -11.24 19.10 -10.13
CA GLY A 161 -11.89 18.64 -8.90
C GLY A 161 -11.34 19.25 -7.60
N TYR A 162 -10.15 19.84 -7.63
CA TYR A 162 -9.60 20.57 -6.49
C TYR A 162 -9.97 22.05 -6.56
N LYS A 163 -10.16 22.66 -5.38
CA LYS A 163 -10.49 24.07 -5.19
C LYS A 163 -9.34 24.77 -4.50
#